data_AF-A0A7W1I9K7-F1
#
_entry.id   AF-A0A7W1I9K7-F1
#
_cell.length_a   1.000
_cell.length_b   1.000
_cell.length_c   1.000
_cell.angle_alpha   90.00
_cell.angle_beta   90.00
_cell.angle_gamma   90.00
#
_symmetry.space_group_name_H-M   'P 1'
#
loop_
_entity.id
_entity.type
_entity.pdbx_description
1 polymer ?
#
loop_
_entity_poly.entity_id
_entity_poly.type
_entity_poly.pdbx_seq_one_letter_code
_entity_poly.pdbx_strand_id
1 'polypeptide(L)'
;GGDRVEVDLGRQLLMAYQGGALVLISHISSGSGRKYCENGHCGTAITPRGNFSILWSRSGWETAPLGRLYNPQYFTTAGHAIHGALSVPLYPASHGCVRIPMHTAEWFPSLVAKGTPVIVK
;
A
#
# COMPACT_ATOMS: atom_id res chain seq x y z
N GLY A 1 8.95 2.11 21.41
CA GLY A 1 8.33 1.45 20.23
C GLY A 1 9.12 1.84 19.00
N GLY A 2 9.15 1.01 17.95
CA GLY A 2 9.88 1.30 16.72
C GLY A 2 9.00 1.88 15.61
N ASP A 3 9.65 2.28 14.51
CA ASP A 3 9.00 2.68 13.27
C ASP A 3 8.22 1.50 12.69
N ARG A 4 7.00 1.74 12.20
CA ARG A 4 6.17 0.72 11.55
C ARG A 4 5.01 1.34 10.80
N VAL A 5 4.44 0.55 9.90
CA VAL A 5 3.17 0.83 9.24
C VAL A 5 2.17 -0.25 9.61
N GLU A 6 0.97 0.14 9.98
CA GLU A 6 -0.16 -0.76 10.18
C GLU A 6 -1.22 -0.46 9.12
N VAL A 7 -1.71 -1.51 8.45
CA VAL A 7 -2.75 -1.47 7.43
C VAL A 7 -3.93 -2.28 7.96
N ASP A 8 -5.03 -1.61 8.27
CA ASP A 8 -6.27 -2.22 8.72
C ASP A 8 -7.22 -2.36 7.52
N LEU A 9 -7.35 -3.57 7.00
CA LEU A 9 -8.18 -3.87 5.84
C LEU A 9 -9.68 -3.80 6.18
N GLY A 10 -10.06 -4.10 7.42
CA GLY A 10 -11.45 -4.04 7.86
C GLY A 10 -11.97 -2.61 7.93
N ARG A 11 -11.13 -1.68 8.38
CA ARG A 11 -11.46 -0.25 8.51
C ARG A 11 -11.03 0.59 7.31
N GLN A 12 -10.27 0.02 6.37
CA GLN A 12 -9.64 0.74 5.27
C GLN A 12 -8.81 1.94 5.77
N LEU A 13 -7.92 1.67 6.74
CA LEU A 13 -7.00 2.68 7.29
C LEU A 13 -5.54 2.23 7.20
N LEU A 14 -4.66 3.20 6.97
CA LEU A 14 -3.22 3.09 7.16
C LEU A 14 -2.79 3.99 8.31
N MET A 15 -1.97 3.46 9.21
CA MET A 15 -1.35 4.19 10.31
C MET A 15 0.16 4.04 10.24
N ALA A 16 0.90 5.14 10.24
CA ALA A 16 2.36 5.12 10.27
C ALA A 16 2.87 5.66 11.61
N TYR A 17 3.89 4.99 12.15
CA TYR A 17 4.52 5.33 13.41
C TYR A 17 6.01 5.59 13.22
N GLN A 18 6.54 6.62 13.88
CA GLN A 18 7.97 6.92 13.98
C GLN A 18 8.37 7.02 15.45
N GLY A 19 9.41 6.30 15.87
CA GLY A 19 9.80 6.19 17.29
C GLY A 19 8.68 5.66 18.19
N GLY A 20 7.68 4.98 17.63
CA GLY A 20 6.48 4.53 18.32
C GLY A 20 5.36 5.57 18.44
N ALA A 21 5.58 6.84 18.07
CA ALA A 21 4.53 7.85 18.01
C ALA A 21 3.74 7.73 16.70
N LEU A 22 2.41 7.87 16.75
CA LEU A 22 1.55 7.88 15.57
C LEU A 22 1.72 9.21 14.83
N VAL A 23 2.24 9.18 13.60
CA VAL A 23 2.56 10.38 12.81
C VAL A 23 1.65 10.58 11.61
N LEU A 24 0.97 9.52 11.15
CA LEU A 24 0.05 9.58 10.02
C LEU A 24 -1.11 8.61 10.24
N ILE A 25 -2.32 9.07 9.93
CA ILE A 25 -3.49 8.23 9.65
C ILE A 25 -4.02 8.63 8.27
N SER A 26 -4.26 7.66 7.41
CA SER A 26 -4.87 7.89 6.09
C SER A 26 -5.92 6.83 5.81
N HIS A 27 -6.97 7.21 5.07
CA HIS A 27 -7.81 6.20 4.42
C HIS A 27 -7.01 5.49 3.31
N ILE A 28 -7.42 4.27 3.00
CA ILE A 28 -6.87 3.45 1.93
C ILE A 28 -7.96 2.85 1.05
N SER A 29 -7.56 2.30 -0.08
CA SER A 29 -8.37 1.33 -0.82
C SER A 29 -7.52 0.09 -1.13
N SER A 30 -7.86 -1.04 -0.51
CA SER A 30 -7.15 -2.30 -0.65
C SER A 30 -7.72 -3.20 -1.75
N GLY A 31 -7.22 -4.44 -1.86
CA GLY A 31 -7.68 -5.43 -2.84
C GLY A 31 -9.18 -5.72 -2.72
N SER A 32 -9.89 -5.66 -3.85
CA SER A 32 -11.36 -5.81 -3.91
C SER A 32 -11.91 -7.20 -3.59
N GLY A 33 -11.05 -8.22 -3.54
CA GLY A 33 -11.45 -9.63 -3.41
C GLY A 33 -12.08 -10.24 -4.66
N ARG A 34 -12.24 -9.46 -5.74
CA ARG A 34 -12.82 -9.92 -7.00
C ARG A 34 -11.76 -10.54 -7.91
N LYS A 35 -12.20 -11.44 -8.79
CA LYS A 35 -11.35 -11.90 -9.90
C LYS A 35 -11.12 -10.77 -10.88
N TYR A 36 -9.93 -10.73 -11.46
CA TYR A 36 -9.57 -9.80 -12.53
C TYR A 36 -8.72 -10.53 -13.57
N CYS A 37 -8.70 -9.98 -14.78
CA CYS A 37 -7.82 -10.35 -15.89
C CYS A 37 -7.54 -9.09 -16.69
N GLU A 38 -6.35 -8.51 -16.55
CA GLU A 38 -5.96 -7.26 -17.19
C GLU A 38 -4.54 -7.39 -17.75
N ASN A 39 -4.35 -7.01 -19.01
CA ASN A 39 -3.04 -7.09 -19.69
C ASN A 39 -2.37 -8.47 -19.60
N GLY A 40 -3.16 -9.55 -19.63
CA GLY A 40 -2.66 -10.93 -19.50
C GLY A 40 -2.37 -11.38 -18.06
N HIS A 41 -2.58 -10.52 -17.07
CA HIS A 41 -2.45 -10.85 -15.65
C HIS A 41 -3.82 -11.13 -15.04
N CYS A 42 -4.04 -12.39 -14.68
CA CYS A 42 -5.26 -12.84 -14.02
C CYS A 42 -4.99 -13.20 -12.56
N GLY A 43 -5.98 -12.96 -11.71
CA GLY A 43 -5.89 -13.32 -10.29
C GLY A 43 -7.15 -12.97 -9.51
N THR A 44 -7.06 -13.13 -8.20
CA THR A 44 -8.05 -12.59 -7.26
C THR A 44 -7.39 -11.42 -6.53
N ALA A 45 -8.05 -10.27 -6.51
CA ALA A 45 -7.53 -9.03 -5.97
C ALA A 45 -7.45 -9.02 -4.44
N ILE A 46 -6.53 -9.77 -3.86
CA ILE A 46 -6.36 -9.92 -2.42
C ILE A 46 -5.16 -9.12 -1.95
N THR A 47 -5.35 -8.29 -0.93
CA THR A 47 -4.22 -7.76 -0.16
C THR A 47 -3.83 -8.80 0.89
N PRO A 48 -2.59 -9.33 0.87
CA PRO A 48 -2.18 -10.39 1.78
C PRO A 48 -2.10 -9.85 3.22
N ARG A 49 -2.68 -10.58 4.17
CA ARG A 49 -2.55 -10.30 5.61
C ARG A 49 -1.26 -10.92 6.15
N GLY A 50 -0.68 -10.30 7.17
CA GLY A 50 0.53 -10.79 7.82
C GLY A 50 1.51 -9.69 8.18
N ASN A 51 2.71 -10.13 8.59
CA ASN A 51 3.82 -9.26 8.95
C ASN A 51 4.83 -9.23 7.80
N PHE A 52 5.08 -8.04 7.29
CA PHE A 52 5.99 -7.77 6.18
C PHE A 52 6.99 -6.69 6.55
N SER A 53 7.81 -6.29 5.59
CA SER A 53 8.64 -5.08 5.68
C SER A 53 8.76 -4.43 4.31
N ILE A 54 9.03 -3.12 4.26
CA ILE A 54 9.35 -2.46 3.00
C ILE A 54 10.61 -3.09 2.41
N LEU A 55 10.49 -3.60 1.19
CA LEU A 55 11.56 -4.32 0.49
C LEU A 55 12.33 -3.37 -0.44
N TRP A 56 11.61 -2.55 -1.21
CA TRP A 56 12.17 -1.53 -2.09
C TRP A 56 11.10 -0.49 -2.44
N SER A 57 11.53 0.59 -3.09
CA SER A 57 10.65 1.68 -3.52
C SER A 57 11.03 2.23 -4.90
N ARG A 58 10.13 3.03 -5.46
CA ARG A 58 10.37 3.89 -6.63
C ARG A 58 9.93 5.31 -6.33
N SER A 59 10.57 6.27 -6.99
CA SER A 59 10.20 7.68 -6.94
C SER A 59 9.40 8.06 -8.20
N GLY A 60 8.36 8.87 -8.01
CA GLY A 60 7.47 9.31 -9.06
C GLY A 60 6.50 8.23 -9.54
N TRP A 61 6.07 8.37 -10.79
CA TRP A 61 5.16 7.43 -11.44
C TRP A 61 5.90 6.21 -11.96
N GLU A 62 5.45 5.03 -11.55
CA GLU A 62 5.81 3.74 -12.12
C GLU A 62 4.63 3.18 -12.92
N THR A 63 4.91 2.61 -14.09
CA THR A 63 3.89 1.89 -14.89
C THR A 63 4.09 0.40 -14.69
N ALA A 64 3.06 -0.27 -14.17
CA ALA A 64 3.01 -1.71 -13.97
C ALA A 64 1.87 -2.33 -14.80
N PRO A 65 1.83 -3.66 -14.96
CA PRO A 65 0.81 -4.30 -15.80
C PRO A 65 -0.64 -4.05 -15.39
N LEU A 66 -0.90 -3.72 -14.12
CA LEU A 66 -2.24 -3.49 -13.55
C LEU A 66 -2.54 -2.00 -13.29
N GLY A 67 -1.74 -1.11 -13.88
CA GLY A 67 -1.93 0.34 -13.79
C GLY A 67 -0.69 1.10 -13.32
N ARG A 68 -0.89 2.40 -13.05
CA ARG A 68 0.18 3.31 -12.61
C ARG A 68 0.20 3.46 -11.09
N LEU A 69 1.39 3.46 -10.53
CA LEU A 69 1.65 3.60 -9.10
C LEU A 69 2.46 4.87 -8.87
N TYR A 70 2.06 5.71 -7.92
CA TYR A 70 2.84 6.90 -7.55
C TYR A 70 3.59 6.67 -6.23
N ASN A 71 4.91 6.90 -6.23
CA ASN A 71 5.81 6.68 -5.09
C ASN A 71 5.64 5.31 -4.38
N PRO A 72 5.58 4.18 -5.11
CA PRO A 72 5.27 2.90 -4.51
C PRO A 72 6.34 2.42 -3.51
N GLN A 73 5.87 1.92 -2.37
CA GLN A 73 6.64 1.24 -1.33
C GLN A 73 6.23 -0.24 -1.32
N TYR A 74 7.05 -1.10 -1.93
CA TYR A 74 6.75 -2.52 -2.09
C TYR A 74 7.06 -3.28 -0.79
N PHE A 75 6.11 -4.09 -0.33
CA PHE A 75 6.24 -4.85 0.92
C PHE A 75 6.13 -6.38 0.73
N THR A 76 5.95 -6.84 -0.51
CA THR A 76 6.00 -8.26 -0.87
C THR A 76 6.82 -8.48 -2.13
N THR A 77 7.44 -9.65 -2.27
CA THR A 77 8.14 -10.06 -3.50
C THR A 77 7.19 -10.27 -4.68
N ALA A 78 5.89 -10.47 -4.41
CA ALA A 78 4.83 -10.62 -5.40
C ALA A 78 4.33 -9.27 -5.98
N GLY A 79 4.90 -8.13 -5.57
CA GLY A 79 4.59 -6.82 -6.16
C GLY A 79 3.47 -6.03 -5.45
N HIS A 80 2.99 -6.46 -4.29
CA HIS A 80 2.08 -5.65 -3.47
C HIS A 80 2.82 -4.45 -2.88
N ALA A 81 2.28 -3.26 -3.10
CA ALA A 81 2.84 -2.00 -2.64
C ALA A 81 1.80 -1.11 -1.96
N ILE A 82 2.28 -0.23 -1.08
CA ILE A 82 1.56 0.97 -0.66
C ILE A 82 1.92 2.08 -1.65
N HIS A 83 0.95 2.68 -2.33
CA HIS A 83 1.24 3.68 -3.36
C HIS A 83 0.12 4.70 -3.53
N GLY A 84 0.47 5.87 -4.06
CA GLY A 84 -0.47 6.90 -4.46
C GLY A 84 -1.34 6.47 -5.64
N ALA A 85 -2.62 6.82 -5.58
CA ALA A 85 -3.55 6.66 -6.68
C ALA A 85 -4.49 7.87 -6.78
N LEU A 86 -4.96 8.16 -8.00
CA LEU A 86 -5.93 9.24 -8.25
C LEU A 86 -7.33 8.94 -7.71
N SER A 87 -7.65 7.67 -7.46
CA SER A 87 -8.92 7.22 -6.89
C SER A 87 -8.67 6.25 -5.74
N VAL A 88 -9.16 6.64 -4.55
CA VAL A 88 -9.03 5.89 -3.30
C VAL A 88 -10.39 5.88 -2.61
N PRO A 89 -11.35 5.05 -3.09
CA PRO A 89 -12.66 4.95 -2.45
C PRO A 89 -12.56 4.37 -1.05
N LEU A 90 -13.54 4.65 -0.19
CA LEU A 90 -13.63 4.13 1.19
C LEU A 90 -13.97 2.63 1.27
N TYR A 91 -13.84 1.91 0.17
CA TYR A 91 -14.04 0.47 0.07
C TYR A 91 -12.89 -0.17 -0.73
N PRO A 92 -12.65 -1.49 -0.56
CA PRO A 92 -11.60 -2.18 -1.30
C PRO A 92 -11.88 -2.21 -2.81
N ALA A 93 -11.00 -1.62 -3.61
CA ALA A 93 -11.19 -1.45 -5.06
C ALA A 93 -9.91 -1.68 -5.89
N SER A 94 -8.79 -2.07 -5.28
CA SER A 94 -7.54 -2.33 -5.99
C SER A 94 -7.45 -3.78 -6.47
N HIS A 95 -6.37 -4.07 -7.19
CA HIS A 95 -5.97 -5.44 -7.59
C HIS A 95 -5.11 -6.17 -6.54
N GLY A 96 -4.94 -5.59 -5.34
CA GLY A 96 -4.18 -6.18 -4.24
C GLY A 96 -3.28 -5.17 -3.53
N CYS A 97 -2.79 -4.16 -4.24
CA CYS A 97 -2.03 -3.05 -3.64
C CYS A 97 -2.86 -2.24 -2.65
N VAL A 98 -2.19 -1.50 -1.77
CA VAL A 98 -2.81 -0.56 -0.83
C VAL A 98 -2.71 0.83 -1.44
N ARG A 99 -3.83 1.34 -1.96
CA ARG A 99 -3.88 2.70 -2.52
C ARG A 99 -4.02 3.71 -1.39
N ILE A 100 -3.21 4.76 -1.41
CA ILE A 100 -3.31 5.95 -0.55
C ILE A 100 -3.55 7.21 -1.40
N PRO A 101 -4.14 8.28 -0.84
CA PRO A 101 -4.31 9.54 -1.57
C PRO A 101 -3.01 10.11 -2.08
N MET A 102 -3.05 10.83 -3.20
CA MET A 102 -1.85 11.41 -3.82
C MET A 102 -1.05 12.29 -2.85
N HIS A 103 -1.70 13.20 -2.13
CA HIS A 103 -1.03 14.07 -1.15
C HIS A 103 -0.36 13.26 -0.02
N THR A 104 -0.98 12.16 0.41
CA THR A 104 -0.38 11.26 1.39
C THR A 104 0.84 10.56 0.79
N ALA A 105 0.77 10.14 -0.47
CA ALA A 105 1.86 9.45 -1.17
C ALA A 105 3.06 10.33 -1.51
N GLU A 106 2.91 11.66 -1.52
CA GLU A 106 4.03 12.60 -1.61
C GLU A 106 4.88 12.56 -0.34
N TRP A 107 4.24 12.47 0.83
CA TRP A 107 4.92 12.52 2.12
C TRP A 107 5.31 11.16 2.70
N PHE A 108 4.48 10.12 2.48
CA PHE A 108 4.64 8.79 3.05
C PHE A 108 6.05 8.17 2.85
N PRO A 109 6.74 8.34 1.70
CA PRO A 109 8.10 7.81 1.53
C PRO A 109 9.13 8.38 2.51
N SER A 110 8.89 9.55 3.11
CA SER A 110 9.76 10.12 4.15
C SER A 110 9.58 9.46 5.53
N LEU A 111 8.47 8.74 5.71
CA LEU A 111 8.12 8.09 6.97
C LEU A 111 8.62 6.65 7.08
N VAL A 112 9.01 6.07 5.95
CA VAL A 112 9.38 4.66 5.85
C VAL A 112 10.72 4.50 5.13
N ALA A 113 11.44 3.46 5.47
CA ALA A 113 12.66 3.06 4.80
C ALA A 113 12.61 1.56 4.50
N LYS A 114 13.57 1.07 3.70
CA LYS A 114 13.77 -0.37 3.53
C LYS A 114 13.95 -1.02 4.90
N GLY A 115 13.19 -2.09 5.16
CA GLY A 115 13.16 -2.79 6.44
C GLY A 115 12.10 -2.28 7.42
N THR A 116 11.44 -1.14 7.18
CA THR A 116 10.33 -0.68 8.03
C THR A 116 9.22 -1.76 8.05
N PRO A 117 8.81 -2.26 9.23
CA PRO A 117 7.74 -3.24 9.35
C PRO A 117 6.42 -2.75 8.76
N VAL A 118 5.71 -3.64 8.06
CA VAL A 118 4.35 -3.41 7.56
C VAL A 118 3.46 -4.54 8.07
N ILE A 119 2.51 -4.19 8.93
CA ILE A 119 1.58 -5.15 9.55
C ILE A 119 0.22 -4.98 8.86
N VAL A 120 -0.22 -6.00 8.13
CA VAL A 120 -1.50 -6.00 7.43
C VAL A 120 -2.49 -6.89 8.18
N LYS A 121 -3.58 -6.31 8.67
CA LYS A 121 -4.59 -6.97 9.49
C LYS A 121 -6.01 -6.82 8.96
#